data_AF-A0AA89BKX5-F1
#
_entry.id   AF-A0AA89BKX5-F1
#
_cell.length_a   1.000
_cell.length_b   1.000
_cell.length_c   1.000
_cell.angle_alpha   90.00
_cell.angle_beta   90.00
_cell.angle_gamma   90.00
#
_symmetry.space_group_name_H-M   'P 1'
#
loop_
_entity.id
_entity.type
_entity.pdbx_description
1 polymer ?
#
loop_
_entity_poly.entity_id
_entity_poly.type
_entity_poly.pdbx_seq_one_letter_code
_entity_poly.pdbx_strand_id
1 'polypeptide(L)'
;MYYFVHKNKSYCVDATAESGRLGRLINHSKVAGNCHTKLIDINQRPYLILVASRDISAGEELLYDYGDRSKSSLESHPWLKS
;
A
#
# COMPACT_ATOMS: atom_id res chain seq x y z
N MET A 1 6.48 6.74 0.29
CA MET A 1 5.59 7.38 1.28
C MET A 1 4.16 6.94 1.04
N TYR A 2 3.38 6.65 2.09
CA TYR A 2 1.96 6.28 1.98
C TYR A 2 1.11 7.27 2.77
N TYR A 3 0.21 7.98 2.10
CA TYR A 3 -0.66 8.99 2.72
C TYR A 3 -2.04 8.43 3.04
N PHE A 4 -2.61 8.83 4.17
CA PHE A 4 -3.95 8.41 4.59
C PHE A 4 -4.59 9.44 5.52
N VAL A 5 -5.92 9.39 5.67
CA VAL A 5 -6.66 10.26 6.59
C VAL A 5 -7.12 9.44 7.80
N HIS A 6 -6.89 9.95 8.99
CA HIS A 6 -7.38 9.38 10.24
C HIS A 6 -7.92 10.50 11.15
N LYS A 7 -9.17 10.38 11.61
CA LYS A 7 -9.83 11.37 12.48
C LYS A 7 -9.66 12.82 11.96
N ASN A 8 -10.00 13.03 10.68
CA ASN A 8 -9.90 14.32 9.96
C ASN A 8 -8.50 14.95 9.90
N LYS A 9 -7.45 14.17 10.13
CA LYS A 9 -6.06 14.61 9.96
C LYS A 9 -5.37 13.75 8.91
N SER A 10 -4.56 14.40 8.09
CA SER A 10 -3.71 13.72 7.12
C SER A 10 -2.46 13.21 7.82
N TYR A 11 -2.15 11.93 7.61
CA TYR A 11 -0.96 11.26 8.11
C TYR A 11 -0.19 10.63 6.95
N CYS A 12 1.06 10.27 7.23
CA CYS A 12 1.91 9.54 6.31
C CYS A 12 2.69 8.44 7.04
N VAL A 13 2.75 7.25 6.44
CA VAL A 13 3.82 6.30 6.75
C VAL A 13 4.95 6.55 5.76
N ASP A 14 6.05 7.11 6.24
CA ASP A 14 7.28 7.25 5.46
C ASP A 14 8.18 6.04 5.71
N ALA A 15 8.26 5.16 4.70
CA ALA A 15 9.12 3.98 4.68
C ALA A 15 10.31 4.16 3.72
N THR A 16 10.75 5.40 3.46
CA THR A 16 11.88 5.67 2.56
C THR A 16 13.17 5.07 3.10
N ALA A 17 13.43 5.23 4.41
CA ALA A 17 14.60 4.63 5.05
C ALA A 17 14.56 3.10 5.01
N GLU A 18 15.71 2.48 4.72
CA GLU A 18 15.87 1.03 4.75
C GLU A 18 15.63 0.49 6.16
N SER A 19 14.98 -0.67 6.24
CA SER A 19 14.69 -1.35 7.51
C SER A 19 14.46 -2.84 7.28
N GLY A 20 14.41 -3.64 8.35
CA GLY A 20 14.04 -5.05 8.28
C GLY A 20 12.54 -5.32 8.08
N ARG A 21 11.72 -4.30 7.80
CA ARG A 21 10.26 -4.45 7.63
C ARG A 21 9.93 -4.70 6.16
N LEU A 22 9.23 -5.79 5.87
CA LEU A 22 8.95 -6.23 4.50
C LEU A 22 7.84 -5.45 3.79
N GLY A 23 6.91 -4.82 4.52
CA GLY A 23 5.74 -4.18 3.91
C GLY A 23 6.05 -3.08 2.89
N ARG A 24 7.21 -2.43 3.00
CA ARG A 24 7.68 -1.41 2.05
C ARG A 24 8.11 -1.95 0.68
N LEU A 25 8.29 -3.28 0.58
CA LEU A 25 8.79 -3.97 -0.61
C LEU A 25 7.69 -4.60 -1.45
N ILE A 26 6.42 -4.51 -1.00
CA ILE A 26 5.28 -5.13 -1.69
C ILE A 26 4.93 -4.28 -2.90
N ASN A 27 4.86 -4.93 -4.07
CA ASN A 27 4.70 -4.27 -5.35
C ASN A 27 3.25 -3.86 -5.66
N HIS A 28 3.13 -3.10 -6.74
CA HIS A 28 1.86 -2.59 -7.22
C HIS A 28 1.15 -3.56 -8.17
N SER A 29 -0.16 -3.73 -7.96
CA SER A 29 -1.08 -4.07 -9.05
C SER A 29 -2.51 -3.65 -8.71
N LYS A 30 -3.18 -3.01 -9.66
CA LYS A 30 -4.61 -2.71 -9.59
C LYS A 30 -5.47 -3.89 -10.04
N VAL A 31 -5.05 -4.64 -11.07
CA VAL A 31 -5.85 -5.72 -11.67
C VAL A 31 -5.61 -7.07 -10.99
N ALA A 32 -4.35 -7.39 -10.66
CA ALA A 32 -3.94 -8.66 -10.08
C ALA A 32 -3.65 -8.59 -8.57
N GLY A 33 -3.97 -7.46 -7.92
CA GLY A 33 -3.77 -7.27 -6.49
C GLY A 33 -4.46 -8.33 -5.64
N ASN A 34 -3.70 -9.00 -4.77
CA ASN A 34 -4.17 -10.01 -3.83
C ASN A 34 -4.13 -9.52 -2.36
N CYS A 35 -3.68 -8.28 -2.16
CA CYS A 35 -3.73 -7.57 -0.89
C CYS A 35 -4.44 -6.22 -1.07
N HIS A 36 -5.07 -5.73 -0.01
CA HIS A 36 -5.57 -4.37 0.08
C HIS A 36 -5.11 -3.74 1.40
N THR A 37 -4.99 -2.41 1.42
CA THR A 37 -4.64 -1.69 2.62
C THR A 37 -5.86 -1.44 3.50
N LYS A 38 -5.67 -1.50 4.81
CA LYS A 38 -6.69 -1.16 5.80
C LYS A 38 -6.05 -0.35 6.92
N LEU A 39 -6.78 0.64 7.39
CA LEU A 39 -6.39 1.42 8.56
C LEU A 39 -7.01 0.80 9.80
N ILE A 40 -6.18 0.48 10.79
CA ILE A 40 -6.62 0.04 12.11
C ILE A 40 -6.12 1.02 13.17
N ASP A 41 -6.90 1.20 14.23
CA ASP A 41 -6.54 2.02 15.38
C ASP A 41 -6.21 1.09 16.54
N ILE A 42 -5.00 1.20 17.09
CA ILE A 42 -4.57 0.47 18.29
C ILE A 42 -4.11 1.53 19.30
N ASN A 43 -4.79 1.61 20.43
CA ASN A 43 -4.47 2.56 21.51
C ASN A 43 -4.34 4.02 21.01
N GLN A 44 -5.29 4.47 20.17
CA GLN A 44 -5.34 5.81 19.57
C GLN A 44 -4.23 6.09 18.56
N ARG A 45 -3.47 5.07 18.13
CA ARG A 45 -2.45 5.18 17.10
C ARG A 45 -2.93 4.49 15.82
N PRO A 46 -2.94 5.19 14.67
CA PRO A 46 -3.29 4.56 13.40
C PRO A 46 -2.14 3.69 12.89
N TYR A 47 -2.49 2.50 12.42
CA TYR A 47 -1.62 1.56 11.72
C TYR A 47 -2.20 1.27 10.34
N LEU A 48 -1.35 1.35 9.33
CA LEU A 48 -1.65 0.88 7.98
C LEU A 48 -1.23 -0.59 7.90
N ILE A 49 -2.19 -1.46 7.62
CA ILE A 49 -1.95 -2.89 7.43
C ILE A 49 -2.31 -3.32 6.02
N LEU A 50 -1.75 -4.44 5.58
CA LEU A 50 -2.16 -5.15 4.37
C LEU A 50 -2.95 -6.38 4.78
N VAL A 51 -4.09 -6.58 4.13
CA VAL A 51 -5.00 -7.70 4.36
C VAL A 51 -5.15 -8.44 3.04
N ALA A 52 -5.07 -9.78 3.08
CA ALA A 52 -5.34 -10.61 1.91
C ALA A 52 -6.78 -10.36 1.43
N SER A 53 -6.96 -10.10 0.14
CA SER A 53 -8.29 -9.92 -0.49
C SER A 53 -8.91 -11.24 -0.93
N ARG A 54 -8.10 -12.29 -1.02
CA ARG A 54 -8.44 -13.68 -1.35
C ARG A 54 -7.40 -14.61 -0.75
N ASP A 55 -7.62 -15.92 -0.83
CA ASP A 55 -6.58 -16.89 -0.53
C ASP A 55 -5.37 -16.70 -1.47
N ILE A 56 -4.16 -16.83 -0.92
CA ILE A 56 -2.89 -16.60 -1.62
C ILE A 56 -2.05 -17.87 -1.52
N SER A 57 -1.70 -18.44 -2.67
CA SER A 57 -0.89 -19.65 -2.73
C SER A 57 0.58 -19.35 -2.44
N ALA A 58 1.30 -20.34 -1.91
CA ALA A 58 2.73 -20.22 -1.72
C ALA A 58 3.45 -19.95 -3.06
N GLY A 59 4.34 -18.96 -3.07
CA GLY A 59 5.06 -18.53 -4.27
C GLY A 59 4.36 -17.45 -5.10
N GLU A 60 3.08 -17.14 -4.82
CA GLU A 60 2.44 -15.95 -5.41
C GLU A 60 3.06 -14.67 -4.82
N GLU A 61 3.36 -13.70 -5.70
CA GLU A 61 3.81 -12.37 -5.28
C GLU A 61 2.67 -11.62 -4.57
N LEU A 62 2.98 -10.97 -3.44
CA LEU A 62 2.04 -10.07 -2.78
C LEU A 62 1.97 -8.74 -3.54
N LEU A 63 0.77 -8.32 -3.90
CA LEU A 63 0.52 -7.12 -4.70
C LEU A 63 -0.65 -6.33 -4.12
N TYR A 64 -0.55 -5.01 -4.11
CA TYR A 64 -1.66 -4.13 -3.73
C TYR A 64 -1.74 -2.87 -4.62
N ASP A 65 -2.90 -2.23 -4.62
CA ASP A 65 -3.08 -0.98 -5.34
C ASP A 65 -2.45 0.20 -4.59
N TYR A 66 -1.47 0.87 -5.22
CA TYR A 66 -0.77 2.01 -4.63
C TYR A 66 -1.65 3.26 -4.55
N GLY A 67 -2.77 3.30 -5.27
CA GLY A 67 -3.77 4.37 -5.21
C GLY A 67 -3.37 5.68 -5.90
N ASP A 68 -2.12 5.84 -6.35
CA ASP A 68 -1.73 7.04 -7.11
C ASP A 68 -2.28 6.97 -8.54
N ARG A 69 -3.01 8.02 -8.92
CA ARG A 69 -3.63 8.22 -10.24
C ARG A 69 -3.32 9.60 -10.82
N SER A 70 -2.39 10.33 -10.22
CA SER A 70 -2.01 11.65 -10.73
C SER A 70 -1.40 11.51 -12.13
N LYS A 71 -1.69 12.47 -13.00
CA LYS A 71 -1.24 12.43 -14.40
C LYS A 71 0.30 12.30 -14.50
N SER A 72 1.02 13.09 -13.71
CA SER A 72 2.49 13.08 -13.66
C SER A 72 3.07 11.74 -13.19
N SER A 73 2.47 11.11 -12.17
CA SER A 73 2.91 9.78 -11.70
C SER A 73 2.62 8.71 -12.74
N LEU A 74 1.46 8.76 -13.40
CA LEU A 74 1.10 7.81 -14.45
C LEU A 74 1.95 7.95 -15.72
N GLU A 75 2.48 9.14 -15.99
CA GLU A 75 3.43 9.41 -17.07
C GLU A 75 4.84 8.91 -16.70
N SER A 76 5.28 9.14 -15.47
CA SER A 76 6.62 8.76 -14.99
C SER A 76 6.73 7.26 -14.61
N HIS A 77 5.60 6.65 -14.22
CA HIS A 77 5.50 5.28 -13.76
C HIS A 77 4.31 4.57 -14.44
N PRO A 78 4.42 4.20 -15.73
CA PRO A 78 3.30 3.67 -16.50
C PRO A 78 2.67 2.37 -15.95
N TRP A 79 3.43 1.60 -15.16
CA TRP A 79 2.98 0.39 -14.48
C TRP A 79 1.90 0.65 -13.43
N LEU A 80 1.69 1.90 -12.98
CA LEU A 80 0.56 2.26 -12.10
C LEU A 80 -0.83 2.07 -12.76
N LYS A 81 -0.87 1.81 -14.07
CA LYS A 81 -2.10 1.54 -14.82
C LYS A 81 -2.54 0.08 -14.77
N SER A 82 -1.64 -0.85 -14.42
CA SER A 82 -1.86 -2.30 -14.40
C SER A 82 -2.28 -2.84 -13.05
#